data_AF-A0A4Q0Z0H9-F1
#
_entry.id   AF-A0A4Q0Z0H9-F1
#
_cell.length_a   1.000
_cell.length_b   1.000
_cell.length_c   1.000
_cell.angle_alpha   90.00
_cell.angle_beta   90.00
_cell.angle_gamma   90.00
#
_symmetry.space_group_name_H-M   'P 1'
#
loop_
_entity.id
_entity.type
_entity.pdbx_description
1 polymer ?
#
loop_
_entity_poly.entity_id
_entity_poly.type
_entity_poly.pdbx_seq_one_letter_code
_entity_poly.pdbx_strand_id
1 'polypeptide(L)'
;MAFKRYQIYKYNSSGKFVAIERISDKKLVILDLNDELTKITKMRFQNHIKSNSRYKTDYLLEVEEETKINDNIIEYNAKYLRVIKQNDILLYKWSKTKTLVELPIGAYLHFTNEEKYWAGEEKGNFTKNIIASIILVIFIALSINYGWGMILFCLPALLMIDWNYKTWRKDKKADINKLKELLEYKQSLIQNKTDNLNKVKSSFEKQLENYNTWKSLNPKKFEYAVATWLNKQGYDLKVTQYSADGGIDLVGNDKNKNLTIVQVKKYTKNVGVAVIREMIGIRQNHPDHPNTIIVSLIGFTRGAKKLANMEDIVLINIKDEIYES
;
A
#
# COMPACT_ATOMS: atom_id res chain seq x y z
N MET A 1 -9.37 -8.57 -5.16
CA MET A 1 -8.39 -7.46 -5.23
C MET A 1 -8.11 -7.12 -6.68
N ALA A 2 -8.05 -5.84 -7.02
CA ALA A 2 -7.81 -5.38 -8.40
C ALA A 2 -6.58 -4.47 -8.46
N PHE A 3 -5.69 -4.71 -9.42
CA PHE A 3 -4.55 -3.82 -9.65
C PHE A 3 -5.00 -2.57 -10.40
N LYS A 4 -4.56 -1.39 -9.93
CA LYS A 4 -4.75 -0.13 -10.63
C LYS A 4 -3.50 0.77 -10.55
N ARG A 5 -3.40 1.66 -11.54
CA ARG A 5 -2.39 2.72 -11.62
C ARG A 5 -3.04 4.08 -11.52
N TYR A 6 -2.64 4.86 -10.53
CA TYR A 6 -3.17 6.18 -10.27
C TYR A 6 -2.16 7.22 -10.71
N GLN A 7 -2.63 8.27 -11.36
CA GLN A 7 -1.76 9.40 -11.70
C GLN A 7 -1.40 10.18 -10.44
N ILE A 8 -0.10 10.41 -10.22
CA ILE A 8 0.39 11.27 -9.13
C ILE A 8 0.40 12.74 -9.59
N TYR A 9 -0.05 13.61 -8.71
CA TYR A 9 -0.02 15.06 -8.85
C TYR A 9 0.69 15.67 -7.65
N LYS A 10 1.23 16.88 -7.82
CA LYS A 10 1.78 17.67 -6.73
C LYS A 10 1.04 19.00 -6.62
N TYR A 11 0.62 19.37 -5.40
CA TYR A 11 -0.04 20.64 -5.15
C TYR A 11 0.94 21.80 -5.19
N ASN A 12 0.55 22.91 -5.84
CA ASN A 12 1.38 24.11 -5.95
C ASN A 12 1.59 24.79 -4.59
N SER A 13 0.54 24.86 -3.76
CA SER A 13 0.55 25.60 -2.50
C SER A 13 1.28 24.86 -1.37
N SER A 14 1.02 23.56 -1.24
CA SER A 14 1.53 22.76 -0.11
C SER A 14 2.71 21.87 -0.46
N GLY A 15 3.03 21.70 -1.75
CA GLY A 15 4.05 20.77 -2.22
C GLY A 15 3.72 19.29 -2.03
N LYS A 16 2.56 18.96 -1.44
CA LYS A 16 2.15 17.59 -1.12
C LYS A 16 1.81 16.79 -2.37
N PHE A 17 2.15 15.51 -2.34
CA PHE A 17 1.84 14.55 -3.39
C PHE A 17 0.49 13.87 -3.15
N VAL A 18 -0.30 13.74 -4.21
CA VAL A 18 -1.58 13.02 -4.19
C VAL A 18 -1.75 12.18 -5.44
N ALA A 19 -2.25 10.96 -5.28
CA ALA A 19 -2.69 10.13 -6.38
C ALA A 19 -4.21 10.20 -6.50
N ILE A 20 -4.71 10.40 -7.72
CA ILE A 20 -6.13 10.68 -7.95
C ILE A 20 -6.65 9.75 -9.03
N GLU A 21 -7.79 9.13 -8.74
CA GLU A 21 -8.52 8.28 -9.68
C GLU A 21 -10.03 8.56 -9.60
N ARG A 22 -10.72 8.39 -10.72
CA ARG A 22 -12.17 8.57 -10.79
C ARG A 22 -12.85 7.22 -10.62
N ILE A 23 -13.59 7.04 -9.53
CA ILE A 23 -14.42 5.83 -9.32
C ILE A 23 -15.69 5.93 -10.15
N SER A 24 -16.35 7.08 -10.16
CA SER A 24 -17.61 7.31 -10.88
C SER A 24 -17.68 8.73 -11.41
N ASP A 25 -18.71 9.01 -12.21
CA ASP A 25 -18.94 10.34 -12.77
C ASP A 25 -19.00 11.45 -11.72
N LYS A 26 -19.31 11.11 -10.47
CA LYS A 26 -19.46 12.07 -9.38
C LYS A 26 -18.49 11.86 -8.21
N LYS A 27 -17.60 10.86 -8.24
CA LYS A 27 -16.76 10.52 -7.07
C LYS A 27 -15.31 10.21 -7.45
N LEU A 28 -14.40 10.92 -6.79
CA LEU A 28 -12.95 10.79 -6.90
C LEU A 28 -12.39 10.15 -5.64
N VAL A 29 -11.40 9.27 -5.82
CA VAL A 29 -10.50 8.83 -4.74
C VAL A 29 -9.25 9.67 -4.79
N ILE A 30 -8.85 10.14 -3.62
CA ILE A 30 -7.61 10.86 -3.41
C ILE A 30 -6.79 10.10 -2.38
N LEU A 31 -5.60 9.68 -2.78
CA LEU A 31 -4.63 9.04 -1.92
C LEU A 31 -3.52 10.04 -1.64
N ASP A 32 -3.44 10.53 -0.41
CA ASP A 32 -2.37 11.43 0.02
C ASP A 32 -1.10 10.61 0.27
N LEU A 33 0.00 11.00 -0.36
CA LEU A 33 1.29 10.32 -0.27
C LEU A 33 2.24 11.09 0.66
N ASN A 34 3.20 10.39 1.24
CA ASN A 34 4.32 11.06 1.90
C ASN A 34 5.29 11.67 0.87
N ASP A 35 6.17 12.56 1.33
CA ASP A 35 7.09 13.29 0.46
C ASP A 35 8.10 12.38 -0.28
N GLU A 36 8.43 11.23 0.33
CA GLU A 36 9.31 10.21 -0.27
C GLU A 36 8.59 9.28 -1.25
N LEU A 37 7.27 9.40 -1.39
CA LEU A 37 6.44 8.54 -2.25
C LEU A 37 6.52 7.04 -1.91
N THR A 38 6.75 6.70 -0.65
CA THR A 38 6.93 5.32 -0.16
C THR A 38 5.70 4.72 0.51
N LYS A 39 4.69 5.53 0.84
CA LYS A 39 3.44 5.06 1.45
C LYS A 39 2.24 5.99 1.19
N ILE A 40 1.06 5.40 1.26
CA ILE A 40 -0.21 6.15 1.37
C ILE A 40 -0.38 6.57 2.84
N THR A 41 -0.56 7.85 3.06
CA THR A 41 -0.75 8.45 4.40
C THR A 41 -2.21 8.58 4.76
N LYS A 42 -3.06 8.93 3.79
CA LYS A 42 -4.49 9.13 4.01
C LYS A 42 -5.26 8.86 2.72
N MET A 43 -6.47 8.34 2.86
CA MET A 43 -7.42 8.19 1.77
C MET A 43 -8.59 9.13 2.00
N ARG A 44 -9.07 9.77 0.93
CA ARG A 44 -10.22 10.69 0.95
C ARG A 44 -11.09 10.48 -0.29
N PHE A 45 -12.38 10.67 -0.11
CA PHE A 45 -13.35 10.71 -1.21
C PHE A 45 -13.84 12.14 -1.40
N GLN A 46 -13.89 12.62 -2.63
CA GLN A 46 -14.41 13.95 -2.96
C GLN A 46 -15.24 13.90 -4.24
N ASN A 47 -16.21 14.79 -4.37
CA ASN A 47 -17.03 14.86 -5.58
C ASN A 47 -16.31 15.63 -6.70
N HIS A 48 -15.61 16.69 -6.32
CA HIS A 48 -14.87 17.56 -7.23
C HIS A 48 -13.57 18.00 -6.59
N ILE A 49 -12.57 18.29 -7.42
CA ILE A 49 -11.32 18.91 -6.99
C ILE A 49 -11.05 20.12 -7.88
N LYS A 50 -10.56 21.21 -7.28
CA LYS A 50 -10.16 22.42 -8.02
C LYS A 50 -9.06 22.10 -9.04
N SER A 51 -9.29 22.47 -10.30
CA SER A 51 -8.42 22.11 -11.43
C SER A 51 -7.03 22.78 -11.38
N ASN A 52 -6.95 24.05 -10.95
CA ASN A 52 -5.73 24.88 -11.11
C ASN A 52 -4.74 24.86 -9.94
N SER A 53 -4.85 23.91 -9.01
CA SER A 53 -3.98 23.89 -7.81
C SER A 53 -2.84 22.88 -7.85
N ARG A 54 -2.65 22.16 -8.97
CA ARG A 54 -1.73 21.02 -9.04
C ARG A 54 -1.12 20.85 -10.43
N TYR A 55 0.07 20.26 -10.48
CA TYR A 55 0.68 19.79 -11.73
C TYR A 55 0.81 18.28 -11.74
N LYS A 56 0.68 17.69 -12.93
CA LYS A 56 0.84 16.26 -13.19
C LYS A 56 2.32 15.91 -13.11
N THR A 57 2.67 14.83 -12.41
CA THR A 57 4.04 14.33 -12.36
C THR A 57 4.26 13.18 -13.35
N ASP A 58 5.52 12.81 -13.58
CA ASP A 58 5.86 11.65 -14.41
C ASP A 58 5.71 10.31 -13.67
N TYR A 59 5.18 10.34 -12.45
CA TYR A 59 5.05 9.17 -11.59
C TYR A 59 3.61 8.63 -11.58
N LEU A 60 3.51 7.31 -11.51
CA LEU A 60 2.27 6.58 -11.31
C LEU A 60 2.38 5.80 -10.01
N LEU A 61 1.29 5.80 -9.25
CA LEU A 61 1.14 4.98 -8.06
C LEU A 61 0.48 3.66 -8.44
N GLU A 62 1.15 2.54 -8.17
CA GLU A 62 0.59 1.21 -8.31
C GLU A 62 -0.05 0.78 -6.98
N VAL A 63 -1.32 0.41 -7.04
CA VAL A 63 -2.11 -0.02 -5.87
C VAL A 63 -2.85 -1.33 -6.14
N GLU A 64 -3.10 -2.05 -5.05
CA GLU A 64 -4.02 -3.18 -5.01
C GLU A 64 -5.28 -2.73 -4.27
N GLU A 65 -6.40 -2.67 -5.00
CA GLU A 65 -7.69 -2.24 -4.47
C GLU A 65 -8.49 -3.43 -3.96
N GLU A 66 -9.16 -3.22 -2.83
CA GLU A 66 -10.14 -4.15 -2.28
C GLU A 66 -11.41 -3.37 -1.96
N THR A 67 -12.55 -3.87 -2.42
CA THR A 67 -13.86 -3.31 -2.08
C THR A 67 -14.66 -4.39 -1.37
N LYS A 68 -15.05 -4.13 -0.13
CA LYS A 68 -15.89 -5.02 0.68
C LYS A 68 -17.25 -4.35 0.88
N ILE A 69 -18.30 -5.16 0.89
CA ILE A 69 -19.67 -4.72 1.16
C ILE A 69 -20.06 -5.37 2.48
N ASN A 70 -20.11 -4.57 3.55
CA ASN A 70 -20.55 -5.01 4.87
C ASN A 70 -21.76 -4.16 5.26
N ASP A 71 -22.91 -4.78 5.53
CA ASP A 71 -24.10 -4.11 6.10
C ASP A 71 -24.49 -2.79 5.40
N ASN A 72 -24.55 -2.80 4.06
CA ASN A 72 -24.81 -1.63 3.19
C ASN A 72 -23.73 -0.53 3.18
N ILE A 73 -22.60 -0.72 3.85
CA ILE A 73 -21.42 0.14 3.78
C ILE A 73 -20.42 -0.47 2.80
N ILE A 74 -20.02 0.33 1.80
CA ILE A 74 -18.95 -0.02 0.87
C ILE A 74 -17.63 0.43 1.48
N GLU A 75 -16.86 -0.53 2.01
CA GLU A 75 -15.48 -0.30 2.44
C GLU A 75 -14.56 -0.39 1.24
N TYR A 76 -13.87 0.71 0.97
CA TYR A 76 -12.89 0.78 -0.11
C TYR A 76 -11.49 0.92 0.48
N ASN A 77 -10.61 -0.01 0.13
CA ASN A 77 -9.24 -0.06 0.58
C ASN A 77 -8.29 -0.05 -0.63
N ALA A 78 -7.17 0.67 -0.50
CA ALA A 78 -6.13 0.74 -1.50
C ALA A 78 -4.78 0.49 -0.83
N LYS A 79 -4.20 -0.66 -1.12
CA LYS A 79 -2.90 -1.07 -0.61
C LYS A 79 -1.81 -0.55 -1.54
N TYR A 80 -0.88 0.22 -0.97
CA TYR A 80 0.31 0.70 -1.68
C TYR A 80 1.17 -0.49 -2.15
N LEU A 81 1.53 -0.52 -3.44
CA LEU A 81 2.52 -1.47 -3.96
C LEU A 81 3.86 -0.78 -4.20
N ARG A 82 3.88 0.23 -5.09
CA ARG A 82 5.06 1.02 -5.41
C ARG A 82 4.71 2.27 -6.21
N VAL A 83 5.72 3.11 -6.46
CA VAL A 83 5.67 4.18 -7.45
C VAL A 83 6.58 3.84 -8.62
N ILE A 84 6.11 4.08 -9.85
CA ILE A 84 6.82 3.81 -11.11
C ILE A 84 6.76 5.05 -12.01
N LYS A 85 7.78 5.26 -12.87
CA LYS A 85 7.74 6.34 -13.85
C LYS A 85 6.92 5.95 -15.07
N GLN A 86 6.24 6.90 -15.69
CA GLN A 86 5.51 6.68 -16.95
C GLN A 86 6.42 6.20 -18.09
N ASN A 87 7.69 6.60 -18.09
CA ASN A 87 8.65 6.13 -19.07
C ASN A 87 8.96 4.63 -18.91
N ASP A 88 8.79 4.05 -17.73
CA ASP A 88 9.16 2.66 -17.43
C ASP A 88 8.05 1.67 -17.80
N ILE A 89 6.87 2.15 -18.12
CA ILE A 89 5.74 1.34 -18.63
C ILE A 89 5.67 1.30 -20.16
N LEU A 90 6.59 1.95 -20.87
CA LEU A 90 6.58 1.98 -22.32
C LEU A 90 6.97 0.60 -22.88
N LEU A 91 6.08 0.00 -23.67
CA LEU A 91 6.21 -1.39 -24.15
C LEU A 91 7.53 -1.70 -24.85
N TYR A 92 8.12 -0.74 -25.58
CA TYR A 92 9.39 -0.96 -26.27
C TYR A 92 10.56 -1.26 -25.32
N LYS A 93 10.48 -0.86 -24.05
CA LYS A 93 11.48 -1.19 -23.01
C LYS A 93 11.35 -2.62 -22.51
N TRP A 94 10.22 -3.28 -22.76
CA TRP A 94 9.89 -4.63 -22.31
C TRP A 94 10.08 -5.65 -23.43
N SER A 95 11.18 -5.53 -24.18
CA SER A 95 11.48 -6.47 -25.26
C SER A 95 11.79 -7.87 -24.72
N LYS A 96 11.46 -8.91 -25.48
CA LYS A 96 11.61 -10.33 -25.07
C LYS A 96 13.07 -10.75 -24.81
N THR A 97 14.03 -9.93 -25.24
CA THR A 97 15.48 -10.11 -25.08
C THR A 97 16.00 -9.59 -23.75
N LYS A 98 15.22 -8.78 -23.03
CA LYS A 98 15.61 -8.24 -21.72
C LYS A 98 15.56 -9.31 -20.66
N THR A 99 16.56 -9.29 -19.76
CA THR A 99 16.56 -10.14 -18.57
C THR A 99 15.62 -9.57 -17.51
N LEU A 100 15.10 -10.43 -16.62
CA LEU A 100 14.19 -10.00 -15.55
C LEU A 100 14.81 -8.96 -14.60
N VAL A 101 16.13 -9.03 -14.39
CA VAL A 101 16.87 -8.10 -13.51
C VAL A 101 16.94 -6.68 -14.09
N GLU A 102 16.93 -6.54 -15.41
CA GLU A 102 16.96 -5.24 -16.09
C GLU A 102 15.59 -4.54 -16.11
N LEU A 103 14.52 -5.28 -15.83
CA LEU A 103 13.16 -4.77 -15.93
C LEU A 103 12.67 -4.21 -14.60
N PRO A 104 11.85 -3.15 -14.62
CA PRO A 104 11.29 -2.56 -13.41
C PRO A 104 10.12 -3.42 -12.91
N ILE A 105 10.39 -4.65 -12.49
CA ILE A 105 9.41 -5.61 -11.96
C ILE A 105 9.16 -5.34 -10.47
N GLY A 106 7.89 -5.35 -10.07
CA GLY A 106 7.50 -5.11 -8.68
C GLY A 106 7.32 -6.40 -7.88
N ALA A 107 7.48 -6.29 -6.56
CA ALA A 107 7.27 -7.38 -5.61
C ALA A 107 5.77 -7.60 -5.32
N TYR A 108 5.02 -8.03 -6.33
CA TYR A 108 3.59 -8.38 -6.27
C TYR A 108 3.28 -9.52 -7.26
N LEU A 109 2.19 -10.26 -7.03
CA LEU A 109 1.92 -11.52 -7.74
C LEU A 109 1.16 -11.38 -9.06
N HIS A 110 0.43 -10.29 -9.30
CA HIS A 110 -0.30 -10.11 -10.55
C HIS A 110 0.64 -9.75 -11.72
N PHE A 111 0.18 -10.01 -12.95
CA PHE A 111 0.90 -9.68 -14.18
C PHE A 111 0.36 -8.41 -14.83
N THR A 112 1.24 -7.43 -15.08
CA THR A 112 0.89 -6.21 -15.82
C THR A 112 0.90 -6.44 -17.34
N ASN A 113 0.38 -5.49 -18.11
CA ASN A 113 0.39 -5.60 -19.57
C ASN A 113 1.82 -5.61 -20.14
N GLU A 114 2.73 -4.86 -19.53
CA GLU A 114 4.12 -4.78 -19.98
C GLU A 114 4.87 -6.10 -19.71
N GLU A 115 4.60 -6.70 -18.55
CA GLU A 115 5.13 -8.01 -18.16
C GLU A 115 4.64 -9.12 -19.09
N LYS A 116 3.35 -9.11 -19.46
CA LYS A 116 2.82 -10.06 -20.43
C LYS A 116 3.38 -9.83 -21.83
N TYR A 117 3.60 -8.56 -22.22
CA TYR A 117 4.26 -8.23 -23.49
C TYR A 117 5.70 -8.76 -23.54
N TRP A 118 6.46 -8.64 -22.44
CA TRP A 118 7.78 -9.27 -22.30
C TRP A 118 7.72 -10.80 -22.41
N ALA A 119 6.69 -11.41 -21.84
CA ALA A 119 6.38 -12.84 -22.01
C ALA A 119 5.88 -13.19 -23.41
N GLY A 120 5.72 -12.21 -24.30
CA GLY A 120 5.42 -12.39 -25.70
C GLY A 120 3.95 -12.27 -26.10
N GLU A 121 3.10 -11.76 -25.20
CA GLU A 121 1.73 -11.41 -25.53
C GLU A 121 1.70 -10.23 -26.51
N GLU A 122 1.01 -10.43 -27.63
CA GLU A 122 0.81 -9.39 -28.63
C GLU A 122 -0.69 -9.32 -28.92
N LYS A 123 -1.29 -8.15 -28.67
CA LYS A 123 -2.68 -7.91 -29.06
C LYS A 123 -2.76 -7.81 -30.58
N GLY A 124 -3.55 -8.70 -31.16
CA GLY A 124 -3.91 -8.69 -32.56
C GLY A 124 -4.92 -7.58 -32.86
N ASN A 125 -5.10 -7.32 -34.15
CA ASN A 125 -6.07 -6.34 -34.66
C ASN A 125 -7.26 -7.02 -35.35
N PHE A 126 -7.50 -8.31 -35.05
CA PHE A 126 -8.47 -9.16 -35.76
C PHE A 126 -9.89 -8.57 -35.77
N THR A 127 -10.37 -8.02 -34.66
CA THR A 127 -11.73 -7.44 -34.56
C THR A 127 -11.91 -6.18 -35.39
N LYS A 128 -10.93 -5.28 -35.42
CA LYS A 128 -10.94 -4.09 -36.29
C LYS A 128 -10.99 -4.48 -37.77
N ASN A 129 -10.33 -5.58 -38.12
CA ASN A 129 -10.26 -6.06 -39.48
C ASN A 129 -11.54 -6.78 -39.92
N ILE A 130 -12.23 -7.50 -39.04
CA ILE A 130 -13.58 -8.02 -39.33
C ILE A 130 -14.55 -6.87 -39.65
N ILE A 131 -14.51 -5.79 -38.87
CA ILE A 131 -15.35 -4.61 -39.12
C ILE A 131 -15.02 -4.01 -40.50
N ALA A 132 -13.74 -3.88 -40.84
CA ALA A 132 -13.32 -3.42 -42.16
C ALA A 132 -13.80 -4.34 -43.30
N SER A 133 -13.77 -5.66 -43.11
CA SER A 133 -14.29 -6.63 -44.09
C SER A 133 -15.82 -6.54 -44.23
N ILE A 134 -16.56 -6.33 -43.15
CA ILE A 134 -18.01 -6.11 -43.19
C ILE A 134 -18.34 -4.82 -43.95
N ILE A 135 -17.62 -3.73 -43.67
CA ILE A 135 -17.75 -2.47 -44.40
C ILE A 135 -17.50 -2.69 -45.90
N LEU A 136 -16.45 -3.45 -46.26
CA LEU A 136 -16.16 -3.79 -47.65
C LEU A 136 -17.32 -4.55 -48.32
N VAL A 137 -17.92 -5.53 -47.64
CA VAL A 137 -19.04 -6.32 -48.18
C VAL A 137 -20.29 -5.46 -48.41
N ILE A 138 -20.68 -4.64 -47.42
CA ILE A 138 -21.80 -3.70 -47.54
C ILE A 138 -21.61 -2.80 -48.76
N PHE A 139 -20.38 -2.38 -48.97
CA PHE A 139 -20.03 -1.40 -49.98
C PHE A 139 -19.93 -1.98 -51.40
N ILE A 140 -19.51 -3.24 -51.54
CA ILE A 140 -19.66 -4.01 -52.79
C ILE A 140 -21.14 -4.13 -53.15
N ALA A 141 -22.00 -4.46 -52.18
CA ALA A 141 -23.45 -4.58 -52.42
C ALA A 141 -24.09 -3.25 -52.87
N LEU A 142 -23.66 -2.11 -52.30
CA LEU A 142 -24.11 -0.78 -52.75
C LEU A 142 -23.65 -0.48 -54.18
N SER A 143 -22.41 -0.82 -54.53
CA SER A 143 -21.87 -0.58 -55.88
C SER A 143 -22.62 -1.38 -56.96
N ILE A 144 -23.09 -2.58 -56.64
CA ILE A 144 -23.94 -3.40 -57.52
C ILE A 144 -25.29 -2.72 -57.77
N ASN A 145 -25.89 -2.11 -56.74
CA ASN A 145 -27.23 -1.51 -56.82
C ASN A 145 -27.24 -0.10 -57.45
N TYR A 146 -26.19 0.70 -57.26
CA TYR A 146 -26.16 2.11 -57.67
C TYR A 146 -25.18 2.43 -58.83
N GLY A 147 -24.48 1.41 -59.34
CA GLY A 147 -23.66 1.50 -60.54
C GLY A 147 -22.18 1.88 -60.33
N TRP A 148 -21.41 1.75 -61.40
CA TRP A 148 -19.93 1.80 -61.41
C TRP A 148 -19.33 3.13 -60.91
N GLY A 149 -20.10 4.22 -60.87
CA GLY A 149 -19.65 5.52 -60.33
C GLY A 149 -19.29 5.48 -58.85
N MET A 150 -19.86 4.53 -58.09
CA MET A 150 -19.48 4.34 -56.68
C MET A 150 -18.06 3.77 -56.51
N ILE A 151 -17.51 3.09 -57.53
CA ILE A 151 -16.21 2.41 -57.47
C ILE A 151 -15.05 3.39 -57.26
N LEU A 152 -15.18 4.63 -57.75
CA LEU A 152 -14.16 5.67 -57.57
C LEU A 152 -14.08 6.14 -56.11
N PHE A 153 -15.18 6.10 -55.37
CA PHE A 153 -15.18 6.33 -53.92
C PHE A 153 -14.61 5.14 -53.13
N CYS A 154 -14.39 3.98 -53.78
CA CYS A 154 -13.90 2.76 -53.14
C CYS A 154 -12.38 2.63 -53.03
N LEU A 155 -11.64 3.26 -53.94
CA LEU A 155 -10.18 3.12 -54.01
C LEU A 155 -9.46 3.51 -52.69
N PRO A 156 -9.85 4.57 -51.97
CA PRO A 156 -9.25 4.90 -50.68
C PRO A 156 -9.52 3.85 -49.59
N ALA A 157 -10.72 3.27 -49.57
CA ALA A 157 -11.09 2.23 -48.60
C ALA A 157 -10.33 0.92 -48.85
N LEU A 158 -10.11 0.55 -50.11
CA LEU A 158 -9.31 -0.62 -50.49
C LEU A 158 -7.83 -0.47 -50.09
N LEU A 159 -7.25 0.72 -50.25
CA LEU A 159 -5.88 1.01 -49.79
C LEU A 159 -5.75 0.94 -48.26
N MET A 160 -6.77 1.40 -47.53
CA MET A 160 -6.82 1.23 -46.06
C MET A 160 -6.93 -0.24 -45.64
N ILE A 161 -7.65 -1.06 -46.41
CA ILE A 161 -7.78 -2.50 -46.16
C ILE A 161 -6.48 -3.23 -46.46
N ASP A 162 -5.76 -2.91 -47.55
CA ASP A 162 -4.46 -3.52 -47.89
C ASP A 162 -3.35 -3.16 -46.88
N TRP A 163 -3.29 -1.90 -46.46
CA TRP A 163 -2.39 -1.48 -45.37
C TRP A 163 -2.71 -2.21 -44.05
N ASN A 164 -4.00 -2.36 -43.73
CA ASN A 164 -4.41 -3.13 -42.55
C ASN A 164 -4.21 -4.65 -42.74
N TYR A 165 -4.30 -5.18 -43.97
CA TYR A 165 -4.15 -6.60 -44.29
C TYR A 165 -2.76 -7.12 -43.92
N LYS A 166 -1.70 -6.36 -44.22
CA LYS A 166 -0.33 -6.64 -43.73
C LYS A 166 -0.20 -6.71 -42.21
N THR A 167 -1.17 -6.19 -41.46
CA THR A 167 -1.18 -6.21 -39.98
C THR A 167 -2.16 -7.23 -39.38
N TRP A 168 -2.73 -8.13 -40.19
CA TRP A 168 -3.57 -9.24 -39.74
C TRP A 168 -2.79 -10.17 -38.82
N ARG A 169 -2.91 -9.92 -37.52
CA ARG A 169 -2.38 -10.78 -36.47
C ARG A 169 -3.51 -11.18 -35.55
N LYS A 170 -3.65 -12.49 -35.33
CA LYS A 170 -4.43 -13.00 -34.19
C LYS A 170 -3.72 -12.60 -32.91
N ASP A 171 -4.50 -12.47 -31.84
CA ASP A 171 -3.92 -12.30 -30.51
C ASP A 171 -2.97 -13.45 -30.22
N LYS A 172 -1.71 -13.11 -29.92
CA LYS A 172 -0.72 -14.05 -29.44
C LYS A 172 -0.75 -14.03 -27.93
N LYS A 173 -1.09 -15.16 -27.30
CA LYS A 173 -1.02 -15.29 -25.85
C LYS A 173 0.44 -15.27 -25.38
N ALA A 174 0.66 -14.84 -24.14
CA ALA A 174 1.96 -14.92 -23.49
C ALA A 174 2.50 -16.35 -23.43
N ASP A 175 3.81 -16.49 -23.50
CA ASP A 175 4.52 -17.75 -23.25
C ASP A 175 4.39 -18.13 -21.78
N ILE A 176 3.82 -19.31 -21.52
CA ILE A 176 3.56 -19.84 -20.19
C ILE A 176 4.87 -20.04 -19.42
N ASN A 177 5.94 -20.49 -20.09
CA ASN A 177 7.22 -20.75 -19.45
C ASN A 177 7.85 -19.43 -18.95
N LYS A 178 7.79 -18.37 -19.78
CA LYS A 178 8.23 -17.03 -19.38
C LYS A 178 7.39 -16.45 -18.25
N LEU A 179 6.07 -16.65 -18.27
CA LEU A 179 5.21 -16.22 -17.16
C LEU A 179 5.53 -16.96 -15.86
N LYS A 180 5.86 -18.25 -15.93
CA LYS A 180 6.29 -19.03 -14.77
C LYS A 180 7.61 -18.51 -14.20
N GLU A 181 8.60 -18.28 -15.07
CA GLU A 181 9.88 -17.67 -14.70
C GLU A 181 9.68 -16.30 -14.01
N LEU A 182 8.83 -15.46 -14.59
CA LEU A 182 8.47 -14.16 -14.02
C LEU A 182 7.78 -14.29 -12.65
N LEU A 183 6.90 -15.28 -12.48
CA LEU A 183 6.22 -15.53 -11.20
C LEU A 183 7.20 -15.95 -10.11
N GLU A 184 8.10 -16.89 -10.42
CA GLU A 184 9.17 -17.33 -9.52
C GLU A 184 10.08 -16.16 -9.13
N TYR A 185 10.44 -15.31 -10.09
CA TYR A 185 11.20 -14.10 -9.83
C TYR A 185 10.44 -13.12 -8.91
N LYS A 186 9.16 -12.83 -9.18
CA LYS A 186 8.32 -11.99 -8.30
C LYS A 186 8.22 -12.55 -6.88
N GLN A 187 8.08 -13.86 -6.73
CA GLN A 187 8.06 -14.52 -5.43
C GLN A 187 9.40 -14.33 -4.70
N SER A 188 10.53 -14.50 -5.39
CA SER A 188 11.86 -14.23 -4.80
C SER A 188 12.02 -12.79 -4.33
N LEU A 189 11.47 -11.79 -5.05
CA LEU A 189 11.51 -10.39 -4.63
C LEU A 189 10.71 -10.16 -3.33
N ILE A 190 9.54 -10.78 -3.23
CA ILE A 190 8.69 -10.72 -2.02
C ILE A 190 9.41 -11.40 -0.85
N GLN A 191 10.00 -12.57 -1.09
CA GLN A 191 10.74 -13.31 -0.08
C GLN A 191 11.95 -12.53 0.42
N ASN A 192 12.80 -12.03 -0.49
CA ASN A 192 13.96 -11.20 -0.16
C ASN A 192 13.57 -9.96 0.65
N LYS A 193 12.46 -9.30 0.30
CA LYS A 193 11.94 -8.16 1.06
C LYS A 193 11.56 -8.57 2.49
N THR A 194 10.88 -9.71 2.63
CA THR A 194 10.46 -10.26 3.92
C THR A 194 11.67 -10.67 4.78
N ASP A 195 12.66 -11.33 4.18
CA ASP A 195 13.88 -11.75 4.86
C ASP A 195 14.71 -10.56 5.34
N ASN A 196 14.82 -9.51 4.51
CA ASN A 196 15.47 -8.27 4.91
C ASN A 196 14.76 -7.61 6.10
N LEU A 197 13.41 -7.57 6.09
CA LEU A 197 12.64 -7.05 7.22
C LEU A 197 12.86 -7.87 8.49
N ASN A 198 12.85 -9.20 8.38
CA ASN A 198 13.09 -10.10 9.50
C ASN A 198 14.51 -9.94 10.06
N LYS A 199 15.52 -9.79 9.20
CA LYS A 199 16.90 -9.53 9.59
C LYS A 199 17.05 -8.21 10.33
N VAL A 200 16.41 -7.14 9.83
CA VAL A 200 16.40 -5.83 10.50
C VAL A 200 15.70 -5.93 11.86
N LYS A 201 14.54 -6.60 11.92
CA LYS A 201 13.81 -6.83 13.18
C LYS A 201 14.65 -7.59 14.19
N SER A 202 15.27 -8.70 13.80
CA SER A 202 16.15 -9.50 14.66
C SER A 202 17.37 -8.71 15.14
N SER A 203 18.00 -7.93 14.25
CA SER A 203 19.10 -7.04 14.64
C SER A 203 18.67 -5.99 15.66
N PHE A 204 17.46 -5.44 15.51
CA PHE A 204 16.92 -4.46 16.45
C PHE A 204 16.60 -5.11 17.80
N GLU A 205 15.96 -6.28 17.81
CA GLU A 205 15.68 -7.04 19.02
C GLU A 205 16.96 -7.37 19.80
N LYS A 206 18.03 -7.77 19.11
CA LYS A 206 19.34 -8.01 19.75
C LYS A 206 19.92 -6.74 20.39
N GLN A 207 19.73 -5.57 19.77
CA GLN A 207 20.15 -4.31 20.37
C GLN A 207 19.37 -3.97 21.65
N LEU A 208 18.10 -4.40 21.74
CA LEU A 208 17.27 -4.21 22.92
C LEU A 208 17.64 -5.14 24.10
N GLU A 209 18.57 -6.09 23.94
CA GLU A 209 19.13 -6.83 25.08
C GLU A 209 20.03 -5.94 25.95
N ASN A 210 20.52 -4.82 25.41
CA ASN A 210 21.36 -3.88 26.15
C ASN A 210 20.55 -2.69 26.67
N TYR A 211 20.50 -2.51 27.99
CA TYR A 211 19.82 -1.38 28.65
C TYR A 211 20.30 0.01 28.16
N ASN A 212 21.57 0.16 27.79
CA ASN A 212 22.09 1.42 27.24
C ASN A 212 21.42 1.80 25.92
N THR A 213 21.02 0.81 25.11
CA THR A 213 20.26 1.06 23.89
C THR A 213 18.93 1.74 24.22
N TRP A 214 18.16 1.18 25.16
CA TRP A 214 16.89 1.75 25.61
C TRP A 214 17.04 3.19 26.11
N LYS A 215 18.11 3.47 26.88
CA LYS A 215 18.40 4.81 27.40
C LYS A 215 18.65 5.82 26.27
N SER A 216 19.29 5.41 25.18
CA SER A 216 19.65 6.29 24.05
C SER A 216 18.52 6.54 23.04
N LEU A 217 17.44 5.74 23.05
CA LEU A 217 16.28 5.95 22.17
C LEU A 217 15.62 7.32 22.42
N ASN A 218 15.06 7.95 21.40
CA ASN A 218 14.14 9.07 21.63
C ASN A 218 12.76 8.54 22.09
N PRO A 219 11.88 9.37 22.69
CA PRO A 219 10.60 8.90 23.24
C PRO A 219 9.76 8.10 22.23
N LYS A 220 9.63 8.59 20.99
CA LYS A 220 8.90 7.88 19.94
C LYS A 220 9.50 6.51 19.63
N LYS A 221 10.82 6.42 19.43
CA LYS A 221 11.52 5.13 19.21
C LYS A 221 11.40 4.20 20.41
N PHE A 222 11.30 4.74 21.61
CA PHE A 222 11.10 3.97 22.83
C PHE A 222 9.72 3.31 22.87
N GLU A 223 8.65 3.99 22.43
CA GLU A 223 7.32 3.36 22.26
C GLU A 223 7.37 2.16 21.29
N TYR A 224 8.01 2.31 20.13
CA TYR A 224 8.20 1.20 19.18
C TYR A 224 9.05 0.06 19.76
N ALA A 225 10.08 0.37 20.54
CA ALA A 225 10.91 -0.63 21.21
C ALA A 225 10.12 -1.41 22.26
N VAL A 226 9.32 -0.72 23.07
CA VAL A 226 8.42 -1.33 24.06
C VAL A 226 7.40 -2.24 23.39
N ALA A 227 6.76 -1.79 22.30
CA ALA A 227 5.84 -2.62 21.53
C ALA A 227 6.54 -3.87 20.99
N THR A 228 7.74 -3.73 20.44
CA THR A 228 8.55 -4.85 19.93
C THR A 228 8.87 -5.86 21.03
N TRP A 229 9.33 -5.38 22.19
CA TRP A 229 9.66 -6.24 23.33
C TRP A 229 8.41 -6.93 23.90
N LEU A 230 7.31 -6.21 24.13
CA LEU A 230 6.06 -6.82 24.60
C LEU A 230 5.54 -7.88 23.63
N ASN A 231 5.59 -7.62 22.32
CA ASN A 231 5.17 -8.62 21.33
C ASN A 231 6.05 -9.88 21.36
N LYS A 232 7.36 -9.74 21.66
CA LYS A 232 8.24 -10.90 21.91
C LYS A 232 7.85 -11.67 23.18
N GLN A 233 7.26 -10.99 24.17
CA GLN A 233 6.74 -11.60 25.40
C GLN A 233 5.34 -12.25 25.24
N GLY A 234 4.77 -12.26 24.03
CA GLY A 234 3.49 -12.89 23.72
C GLY A 234 2.27 -11.96 23.70
N TYR A 235 2.48 -10.64 23.77
CA TYR A 235 1.43 -9.64 23.52
C TYR A 235 1.19 -9.45 22.01
N ASP A 236 0.06 -8.83 21.64
CA ASP A 236 -0.23 -8.36 20.28
C ASP A 236 -0.65 -6.88 20.34
N LEU A 237 0.34 -6.00 20.46
CA LEU A 237 0.19 -4.57 20.65
C LEU A 237 0.71 -3.78 19.44
N LYS A 238 0.03 -2.69 19.11
CA LYS A 238 0.40 -1.76 18.04
C LYS A 238 0.53 -0.34 18.59
N VAL A 239 1.54 0.38 18.10
CA VAL A 239 1.73 1.81 18.41
C VAL A 239 0.58 2.61 17.82
N THR A 240 -0.06 3.45 18.63
CA THR A 240 -1.13 4.34 18.17
C THR A 240 -0.51 5.55 17.44
N GLN A 241 -1.18 6.01 16.39
CA GLN A 241 -0.83 7.29 15.74
C GLN A 241 -1.66 8.47 16.27
N TYR A 242 -2.74 8.15 16.98
CA TYR A 242 -3.67 9.12 17.55
C TYR A 242 -3.27 9.36 19.00
N SER A 243 -2.55 10.46 19.24
CA SER A 243 -2.47 11.06 20.58
C SER A 243 -3.81 11.75 20.98
N ALA A 244 -4.88 11.52 20.22
CA ALA A 244 -6.19 12.16 20.41
C ALA A 244 -6.83 11.74 21.73
N ASP A 245 -6.52 10.54 22.23
CA ASP A 245 -7.06 10.00 23.49
C ASP A 245 -6.19 10.34 24.71
N GLY A 246 -5.28 11.32 24.58
CA GLY A 246 -4.60 11.99 25.69
C GLY A 246 -3.50 11.20 26.41
N GLY A 247 -3.39 9.88 26.19
CA GLY A 247 -2.40 9.06 26.90
C GLY A 247 -2.54 7.56 26.64
N ILE A 248 -2.72 7.14 25.39
CA ILE A 248 -2.60 5.73 25.00
C ILE A 248 -1.54 5.63 23.92
N ASP A 249 -0.37 5.08 24.26
CA ASP A 249 0.74 4.95 23.32
C ASP A 249 0.65 3.63 22.51
N LEU A 250 0.19 2.54 23.14
CA LEU A 250 -0.05 1.26 22.48
C LEU A 250 -1.45 0.71 22.80
N VAL A 251 -2.03 -0.02 21.85
CA VAL A 251 -3.31 -0.71 22.01
C VAL A 251 -3.27 -2.09 21.34
N GLY A 252 -4.01 -3.05 21.90
CA GLY A 252 -4.13 -4.38 21.31
C GLY A 252 -4.51 -5.42 22.35
N ASN A 253 -3.99 -6.63 22.21
CA ASN A 253 -4.32 -7.76 23.07
C ASN A 253 -3.18 -8.12 24.01
N ASP A 254 -3.51 -8.46 25.25
CA ASP A 254 -2.58 -9.14 26.15
C ASP A 254 -2.36 -10.61 25.76
N LYS A 255 -1.53 -11.31 26.56
CA LYS A 255 -1.22 -12.73 26.38
C LYS A 255 -2.46 -13.62 26.43
N ASN A 256 -3.52 -13.17 27.12
CA ASN A 256 -4.78 -13.87 27.33
C ASN A 256 -5.89 -13.41 26.35
N LYS A 257 -5.54 -12.61 25.33
CA LYS A 257 -6.46 -12.07 24.32
C LYS A 257 -7.47 -11.04 24.86
N ASN A 258 -7.18 -10.40 25.99
CA ASN A 258 -7.98 -9.28 26.47
C ASN A 258 -7.49 -7.97 25.86
N LEU A 259 -8.42 -7.10 25.50
CA LEU A 259 -8.12 -5.75 25.03
C LEU A 259 -7.40 -4.95 26.12
N THR A 260 -6.30 -4.34 25.74
CA THR A 260 -5.33 -3.72 26.64
C THR A 260 -4.85 -2.39 26.08
N ILE A 261 -4.85 -1.37 26.94
CA ILE A 261 -4.21 -0.06 26.67
C ILE A 261 -2.87 0.03 27.40
N VAL A 262 -1.88 0.62 26.75
CA VAL A 262 -0.54 0.78 27.32
C VAL A 262 -0.07 2.22 27.20
N GLN A 263 0.39 2.78 28.33
CA GLN A 263 1.10 4.06 28.34
C GLN A 263 2.59 3.83 28.60
N VAL A 264 3.42 4.46 27.79
CA VAL A 264 4.87 4.36 27.81
C VAL A 264 5.48 5.68 28.27
N LYS A 265 6.23 5.68 29.37
CA LYS A 265 6.90 6.88 29.89
C LYS A 265 8.42 6.70 29.93
N LYS A 266 9.11 7.39 29.01
CA LYS A 266 10.59 7.45 28.98
C LYS A 266 11.15 8.58 29.86
N TYR A 267 10.88 8.53 31.16
CA TYR A 267 11.42 9.52 32.10
C TYR A 267 12.80 9.13 32.60
N THR A 268 13.60 10.13 32.96
CA THR A 268 14.90 9.96 33.64
C THR A 268 14.74 9.75 35.15
N LYS A 269 13.53 9.98 35.68
CA LYS A 269 13.14 9.78 37.08
C LYS A 269 11.97 8.80 37.16
N ASN A 270 11.69 8.30 38.35
CA ASN A 270 10.57 7.40 38.58
C ASN A 270 9.23 8.04 38.22
N VAL A 271 8.33 7.25 37.63
CA VAL A 271 6.97 7.65 37.30
C VAL A 271 6.16 7.85 38.58
N GLY A 272 5.51 9.01 38.67
CA GLY A 272 4.70 9.42 39.81
C GLY A 272 3.24 8.96 39.74
N VAL A 273 2.52 9.18 40.83
CA VAL A 273 1.08 8.83 40.99
C VAL A 273 0.19 9.48 39.93
N ALA A 274 0.57 10.68 39.43
CA ALA A 274 -0.21 11.42 38.45
C ALA A 274 -0.51 10.60 37.18
N VAL A 275 0.49 9.87 36.65
CA VAL A 275 0.33 9.04 35.45
C VAL A 275 -0.63 7.87 35.70
N ILE A 276 -0.61 7.31 36.92
CA ILE A 276 -1.55 6.23 37.29
C ILE A 276 -2.99 6.76 37.29
N ARG A 277 -3.23 7.93 37.90
CA ARG A 277 -4.55 8.57 37.94
C ARG A 277 -5.08 8.94 36.55
N GLU A 278 -4.20 9.43 35.70
CA GLU A 278 -4.51 9.73 34.29
C GLU A 278 -5.00 8.47 33.58
N MET A 279 -4.27 7.36 33.71
CA MET A 279 -4.65 6.08 33.10
C MET A 279 -5.94 5.49 33.64
N ILE A 280 -6.26 5.69 34.93
CA ILE A 280 -7.56 5.30 35.50
C ILE A 280 -8.69 6.05 34.78
N GLY A 281 -8.55 7.37 34.59
CA GLY A 281 -9.54 8.17 33.87
C GLY A 281 -9.67 7.77 32.40
N ILE A 282 -8.54 7.47 31.73
CA ILE A 282 -8.54 7.00 30.34
C ILE A 282 -9.25 5.65 30.24
N ARG A 283 -8.95 4.69 31.13
CA ARG A 283 -9.60 3.37 31.17
C ARG A 283 -11.12 3.49 31.35
N GLN A 284 -11.59 4.41 32.19
CA GLN A 284 -13.03 4.66 32.38
C GLN A 284 -13.74 5.10 31.09
N ASN A 285 -13.04 5.82 30.21
CA ASN A 285 -13.56 6.24 28.91
C ASN A 285 -13.47 5.14 27.82
N HIS A 286 -12.79 4.02 28.12
CA HIS A 286 -12.57 2.89 27.20
C HIS A 286 -13.05 1.58 27.84
N PRO A 287 -14.37 1.40 28.07
CA PRO A 287 -14.90 0.25 28.81
C PRO A 287 -14.58 -1.09 28.15
N ASP A 288 -14.35 -1.10 26.84
CA ASP A 288 -13.98 -2.31 26.09
C ASP A 288 -12.53 -2.77 26.38
N HIS A 289 -11.71 -1.98 27.08
CA HIS A 289 -10.29 -2.24 27.32
C HIS A 289 -10.05 -2.46 28.82
N PRO A 290 -10.37 -3.65 29.36
CA PRO A 290 -10.33 -3.92 30.80
C PRO A 290 -8.91 -3.81 31.38
N ASN A 291 -7.88 -4.07 30.57
CA ASN A 291 -6.51 -4.17 31.05
C ASN A 291 -5.71 -2.89 30.73
N THR A 292 -4.92 -2.45 31.71
CA THR A 292 -4.06 -1.27 31.58
C THR A 292 -2.65 -1.59 32.03
N ILE A 293 -1.69 -1.26 31.17
CA ILE A 293 -0.26 -1.43 31.43
C ILE A 293 0.41 -0.07 31.39
N ILE A 294 1.33 0.19 32.32
CA ILE A 294 2.20 1.36 32.28
C ILE A 294 3.64 0.87 32.24
N VAL A 295 4.35 1.29 31.21
CA VAL A 295 5.75 0.93 30.98
C VAL A 295 6.64 2.13 31.27
N SER A 296 7.67 1.93 32.08
CA SER A 296 8.67 2.94 32.42
C SER A 296 10.08 2.47 32.04
N LEU A 297 10.93 3.41 31.64
CA LEU A 297 12.37 3.13 31.48
C LEU A 297 13.08 2.88 32.82
N ILE A 298 12.80 3.69 33.84
CA ILE A 298 13.59 3.74 35.10
C ILE A 298 12.89 3.06 36.27
N GLY A 299 11.60 3.31 36.45
CA GLY A 299 10.76 2.68 37.47
C GLY A 299 9.64 3.58 37.97
N PHE A 300 9.04 3.21 39.09
CA PHE A 300 7.86 3.86 39.66
C PHE A 300 8.10 4.29 41.10
N THR A 301 7.46 5.39 41.52
CA THR A 301 7.46 5.83 42.92
C THR A 301 6.65 4.85 43.80
N ARG A 302 6.93 4.82 45.12
CA ARG A 302 6.19 3.94 46.06
C ARG A 302 4.68 4.21 46.04
N GLY A 303 4.28 5.48 45.95
CA GLY A 303 2.88 5.88 45.83
C GLY A 303 2.25 5.37 44.53
N ALA A 304 2.98 5.42 43.41
CA ALA A 304 2.49 4.91 42.12
C ALA A 304 2.28 3.39 42.16
N LYS A 305 3.24 2.64 42.72
CA LYS A 305 3.10 1.18 42.91
C LYS A 305 1.89 0.82 43.78
N LYS A 306 1.69 1.55 44.89
CA LYS A 306 0.55 1.32 45.80
C LYS A 306 -0.79 1.55 45.10
N LEU A 307 -0.93 2.67 44.37
CA LEU A 307 -2.18 2.99 43.66
C LEU A 307 -2.42 2.02 42.49
N ALA A 308 -1.40 1.67 41.71
CA ALA A 308 -1.54 0.75 40.60
C ALA A 308 -2.04 -0.63 41.06
N ASN A 309 -1.54 -1.13 42.20
CA ASN A 309 -2.00 -2.38 42.80
C ASN A 309 -3.44 -2.32 43.33
N MET A 310 -3.93 -1.14 43.74
CA MET A 310 -5.33 -0.97 44.17
C MET A 310 -6.31 -0.95 42.99
N GLU A 311 -5.81 -0.63 41.80
CA GLU A 311 -6.61 -0.34 40.61
C GLU A 311 -6.37 -1.38 39.49
N ASP A 312 -5.72 -2.50 39.81
CA ASP A 312 -5.36 -3.57 38.87
C ASP A 312 -4.64 -3.07 37.60
N ILE A 313 -3.69 -2.14 37.78
CA ILE A 313 -2.83 -1.62 36.72
C ILE A 313 -1.48 -2.32 36.77
N VAL A 314 -1.08 -2.92 35.65
CA VAL A 314 0.21 -3.61 35.53
C VAL A 314 1.31 -2.58 35.32
N LEU A 315 2.39 -2.68 36.10
CA LEU A 315 3.57 -1.81 35.98
C LEU A 315 4.74 -2.62 35.45
N ILE A 316 5.35 -2.16 34.37
CA ILE A 316 6.55 -2.79 33.78
C ILE A 316 7.71 -1.80 33.82
N ASN A 317 8.82 -2.23 34.40
CA ASN A 317 10.05 -1.45 34.44
C ASN A 317 11.11 -2.08 33.53
N ILE A 318 11.40 -1.44 32.40
CA ILE A 318 12.38 -1.96 31.42
C ILE A 318 13.75 -2.18 32.05
N LYS A 319 14.15 -1.35 33.01
CA LYS A 319 15.41 -1.55 33.71
C LYS A 319 15.42 -2.92 34.41
N ASP A 320 14.40 -3.21 35.19
CA ASP A 320 14.33 -4.45 35.98
C ASP A 320 14.22 -5.65 35.02
N GLU A 321 13.36 -5.57 34.00
CA GLU A 321 13.15 -6.63 32.99
C GLU A 321 14.39 -7.00 32.18
N ILE A 322 15.35 -6.08 31.99
CA ILE A 322 16.58 -6.35 31.22
C ILE A 322 17.73 -6.83 32.12
N TYR A 323 17.73 -6.43 33.40
CA TYR A 323 18.76 -6.88 34.36
C TYR A 323 18.38 -8.18 35.09
N GLU A 324 17.09 -8.51 35.18
CA GLU A 324 16.58 -9.71 35.85
C GLU A 324 16.30 -10.89 34.88
N SER A 325 16.49 -10.69 33.57
CA SER A 325 16.25 -11.69 32.50
C SER A 325 17.42 -12.60 32.17
#